data_AF-A0AAI9N3H9-F1
#
_entry.id   AF-A0AAI9N3H9-F1
#
_cell.length_a   1.000
_cell.length_b   1.000
_cell.length_c   1.000
_cell.angle_alpha   90.00
_cell.angle_beta   90.00
_cell.angle_gamma   90.00
#
_symmetry.space_group_name_H-M   'P 1'
#
loop_
_entity.id
_entity.type
_entity.pdbx_description
1 polymer ?
#
loop_
_entity_poly.entity_id
_entity_poly.type
_entity_poly.pdbx_seq_one_letter_code
_entity_poly.pdbx_strand_id
1 'polypeptide(L)'
;MFGISSLGWVHTIGSLPAIPLAIYMLARYGRIRARSVPGAIYFVSMLVGALTVFLVAKRPESNFIAVLTLVFLLLGFGMSFAASWLGRLARYVETIALSVTVFLLLVPAVSETLRRVPDGHPFVTDLKSPLLLGAQGVLLLVLLVGVTAQVIALRRQAQSRAGMVS
;
A
#
# COMPACT_ATOMS: atom_id res chain seq x y z
N MET A 1 21.51 -22.00 -7.95
CA MET A 1 21.06 -20.60 -8.02
C MET A 1 19.54 -20.62 -8.11
N PHE A 2 18.82 -19.85 -7.29
CA PHE A 2 17.41 -20.02 -6.88
C PHE A 2 16.29 -20.13 -7.96
N GLY A 3 16.52 -20.52 -9.21
CA GLY A 3 15.44 -20.70 -10.22
C GLY A 3 14.59 -19.44 -10.49
N ILE A 4 15.00 -18.28 -9.95
CA ILE A 4 14.33 -17.00 -10.09
C ILE A 4 14.89 -16.34 -11.34
N SER A 5 14.02 -15.95 -12.27
CA SER A 5 14.44 -15.15 -13.42
C SER A 5 15.05 -13.82 -12.97
N SER A 6 15.92 -13.23 -13.79
CA SER A 6 16.46 -11.88 -13.56
C SER A 6 15.36 -10.86 -13.24
N LEU A 7 14.20 -11.01 -13.89
CA LEU A 7 13.02 -10.19 -13.68
C LEU A 7 12.34 -10.42 -12.32
N GLY A 8 12.30 -11.66 -11.83
CA GLY A 8 11.79 -11.97 -10.50
C GLY A 8 12.65 -11.38 -9.37
N TRP A 9 13.97 -11.26 -9.59
CA TRP A 9 14.86 -10.53 -8.69
C TRP A 9 14.56 -9.04 -8.66
N VAL A 10 14.37 -8.40 -9.83
CA VAL A 10 13.97 -6.99 -9.91
C VAL A 10 12.64 -6.76 -9.19
N HIS A 11 11.65 -7.63 -9.40
CA HIS A 11 10.37 -7.56 -8.69
C HIS A 11 10.58 -7.63 -7.16
N THR A 12 11.34 -8.62 -6.70
CA THR A 12 11.50 -8.89 -5.26
C THR A 12 12.27 -7.78 -4.57
N ILE A 13 13.53 -7.50 -4.96
CA ILE A 13 14.32 -6.49 -4.23
C ILE A 13 13.82 -5.08 -4.51
N GLY A 14 13.26 -4.82 -5.69
CA GLY A 14 12.73 -3.51 -6.05
C GLY A 14 11.49 -3.13 -5.25
N SER A 15 10.61 -4.10 -4.96
CA SER A 15 9.38 -3.87 -4.19
C SER A 15 9.57 -4.02 -2.68
N LEU A 16 10.58 -4.77 -2.23
CA LEU A 16 10.83 -5.09 -0.81
C LEU A 16 10.84 -3.85 0.12
N PRO A 17 11.45 -2.71 -0.25
CA PRO A 17 11.49 -1.54 0.63
C PRO A 17 10.11 -0.93 0.91
N ALA A 18 9.08 -1.19 0.11
CA ALA A 18 7.78 -0.56 0.23
C ALA A 18 7.10 -0.84 1.59
N ILE A 19 7.24 -2.06 2.13
CA ILE A 19 6.64 -2.46 3.40
C ILE A 19 7.26 -1.69 4.59
N PRO A 20 8.59 -1.74 4.83
CA PRO A 20 9.18 -1.00 5.95
C PRO A 20 9.00 0.52 5.82
N LEU A 21 8.98 1.06 4.60
CA LEU A 21 8.69 2.48 4.36
C LEU A 21 7.24 2.85 4.72
N ALA A 22 6.28 2.01 4.36
CA ALA A 22 4.89 2.21 4.74
C ALA A 22 4.72 2.18 6.27
N ILE A 23 5.32 1.18 6.94
CA ILE A 23 5.30 1.07 8.41
C ILE A 23 5.92 2.32 9.05
N TYR A 24 7.11 2.73 8.58
CA TYR A 24 7.78 3.92 9.08
C TYR A 24 6.91 5.18 8.94
N MET A 25 6.32 5.41 7.77
CA MET A 25 5.49 6.59 7.54
C MET A 25 4.19 6.57 8.34
N LEU A 26 3.54 5.41 8.47
CA LEU A 26 2.35 5.25 9.29
C LEU A 26 2.66 5.50 10.78
N ALA A 27 3.76 4.97 11.29
CA ALA A 27 4.18 5.17 12.68
C ALA A 27 4.61 6.62 12.95
N ARG A 28 5.40 7.22 12.05
CA ARG A 28 5.98 8.57 12.26
C ARG A 28 5.01 9.70 11.96
N TYR A 29 4.18 9.55 10.93
CA TYR A 29 3.33 10.63 10.40
C TYR A 29 1.83 10.31 10.47
N GLY A 30 1.44 9.10 10.87
CA GLY A 30 0.04 8.64 10.86
C GLY A 30 -0.52 8.38 9.46
N ARG A 31 0.24 8.65 8.40
CA ARG A 31 -0.18 8.52 7.00
C ARG A 31 1.02 8.40 6.07
N ILE A 32 0.80 7.85 4.88
CA ILE A 32 1.77 7.92 3.79
C ILE A 32 1.83 9.38 3.29
N ARG A 33 3.04 9.95 3.20
CA ARG A 33 3.27 11.31 2.72
C ARG A 33 3.97 11.26 1.38
N ALA A 34 3.27 11.59 0.30
CA ALA A 34 3.85 11.58 -1.05
C ALA A 34 5.01 12.57 -1.18
N ARG A 35 4.85 13.79 -0.64
CA ARG A 35 5.90 14.83 -0.62
C ARG A 35 6.88 14.61 0.54
N SER A 36 7.63 13.51 0.50
CA SER A 36 8.72 13.20 1.44
C SER A 36 9.73 12.23 0.80
N VAL A 37 10.97 12.21 1.31
CA VAL A 37 11.99 11.25 0.83
C VAL A 37 11.52 9.79 0.96
N PRO A 38 10.99 9.33 2.12
CA PRO A 38 10.41 7.99 2.25
C PRO A 38 9.25 7.74 1.28
N GLY A 39 8.44 8.78 1.00
CA GLY A 39 7.35 8.71 0.02
C GLY A 39 7.86 8.50 -1.41
N ALA A 40 8.92 9.19 -1.81
CA ALA A 40 9.52 9.01 -3.13
C ALA A 40 10.09 7.59 -3.31
N ILE A 41 10.79 7.06 -2.30
CA ILE A 41 11.31 5.69 -2.34
C ILE A 41 10.15 4.69 -2.38
N TYR A 42 9.11 4.90 -1.55
CA TYR A 42 7.90 4.09 -1.56
C TYR A 42 7.23 4.07 -2.94
N PHE A 43 7.11 5.22 -3.60
CA PHE A 43 6.56 5.34 -4.95
C PHE A 43 7.33 4.48 -5.95
N VAL A 44 8.65 4.62 -5.99
CA VAL A 44 9.49 3.86 -6.92
C VAL A 44 9.40 2.36 -6.64
N SER A 45 9.45 1.95 -5.37
CA SER A 45 9.31 0.53 -5.00
C SER A 45 7.95 -0.05 -5.39
N MET A 46 6.87 0.69 -5.15
CA MET A 46 5.51 0.28 -5.53
C MET A 46 5.34 0.22 -7.05
N LEU A 47 5.93 1.18 -7.79
CA LEU A 47 5.88 1.22 -9.24
C LEU A 47 6.65 0.03 -9.85
N VAL A 48 7.86 -0.23 -9.38
CA VAL A 48 8.65 -1.41 -9.80
C VAL A 48 7.89 -2.69 -9.49
N GLY A 49 7.36 -2.84 -8.27
CA GLY A 49 6.57 -4.00 -7.88
C GLY A 49 5.35 -4.22 -8.78
N ALA A 50 4.52 -3.20 -8.96
CA ALA A 50 3.28 -3.31 -9.74
C ALA A 50 3.55 -3.54 -11.24
N LEU A 51 4.55 -2.88 -11.83
CA LEU A 51 4.86 -3.06 -13.26
C LEU A 51 5.46 -4.44 -13.54
N THR A 52 6.33 -4.93 -12.66
CA THR A 52 6.96 -6.25 -12.85
C THR A 52 5.98 -7.41 -12.64
N VAL A 53 4.89 -7.21 -11.89
CA VAL A 53 3.82 -8.23 -11.75
C VAL A 53 3.26 -8.65 -13.11
N PHE A 54 3.05 -7.74 -14.05
CA PHE A 54 2.51 -8.08 -15.38
C PHE A 54 3.41 -9.02 -16.18
N LEU A 55 4.70 -9.07 -15.84
CA LEU A 55 5.69 -9.88 -16.55
C LEU A 55 6.04 -11.17 -15.79
N VAL A 56 5.89 -11.17 -14.47
CA VAL A 56 6.30 -12.28 -13.58
C VAL A 56 5.11 -13.12 -13.11
N ALA A 57 3.95 -12.50 -12.90
CA ALA A 57 2.80 -13.20 -12.34
C ALA A 57 2.06 -14.03 -13.40
N LYS A 58 1.69 -15.25 -13.02
CA LYS A 58 1.02 -16.22 -13.89
C LYS A 58 -0.50 -16.25 -13.69
N ARG A 59 -1.02 -15.46 -12.75
CA ARG A 59 -2.43 -15.50 -12.34
C ARG A 59 -3.14 -14.16 -12.56
N PRO A 60 -4.39 -14.16 -13.03
CA PRO A 60 -5.11 -12.94 -13.41
C PRO A 60 -5.39 -12.02 -12.21
N GLU A 61 -5.58 -12.57 -11.00
CA GLU A 61 -5.81 -11.78 -9.80
C GLU A 61 -4.61 -10.88 -9.44
N SER A 62 -3.39 -11.31 -9.75
CA SER A 62 -2.19 -10.49 -9.53
C SER A 62 -2.18 -9.27 -10.45
N ASN A 63 -2.61 -9.41 -11.71
CA ASN A 63 -2.71 -8.31 -12.65
C ASN A 63 -3.78 -7.31 -12.19
N PHE A 64 -4.92 -7.78 -11.68
CA PHE A 64 -5.97 -6.92 -11.15
C PHE A 64 -5.47 -6.09 -9.95
N ILE A 65 -4.78 -6.73 -8.99
CA ILE A 65 -4.17 -6.03 -7.85
C ILE A 65 -3.12 -5.02 -8.32
N ALA A 66 -2.31 -5.36 -9.32
CA ALA A 66 -1.30 -4.44 -9.87
C ALA A 66 -1.95 -3.21 -10.53
N VAL A 67 -3.00 -3.39 -11.33
CA VAL A 67 -3.75 -2.28 -11.93
C VAL A 67 -4.35 -1.37 -10.85
N LEU A 68 -5.05 -1.94 -9.86
CA LEU A 68 -5.60 -1.15 -8.76
C LEU A 68 -4.50 -0.41 -7.99
N THR A 69 -3.36 -1.07 -7.76
CA THR A 69 -2.22 -0.46 -7.09
C THR A 69 -1.72 0.75 -7.86
N LEU A 70 -1.55 0.64 -9.17
CA LEU A 70 -1.12 1.76 -10.02
C LEU A 70 -2.14 2.90 -10.01
N VAL A 71 -3.44 2.60 -10.13
CA VAL A 71 -4.50 3.62 -10.11
C VAL A 71 -4.47 4.41 -8.80
N PHE A 72 -4.46 3.73 -7.66
CA PHE A 72 -4.46 4.40 -6.36
C PHE A 72 -3.12 5.08 -6.06
N LEU A 73 -1.99 4.53 -6.52
CA LEU A 73 -0.67 5.14 -6.35
C LEU A 73 -0.58 6.45 -7.14
N LEU A 74 -0.96 6.43 -8.42
CA LEU A 74 -0.96 7.62 -9.27
C LEU A 74 -1.97 8.66 -8.78
N LEU A 75 -3.16 8.23 -8.34
CA LEU A 75 -4.14 9.12 -7.73
C LEU A 75 -3.58 9.79 -6.47
N GLY A 76 -3.00 9.01 -5.55
CA GLY A 76 -2.48 9.53 -4.29
C GLY A 76 -1.32 10.52 -4.49
N PHE A 77 -0.35 10.16 -5.32
CA PHE A 77 0.77 11.04 -5.63
C PHE A 77 0.32 12.25 -6.46
N GLY A 78 -0.55 12.08 -7.46
CA GLY A 78 -1.12 13.16 -8.26
C GLY A 78 -1.86 14.20 -7.42
N MET A 79 -2.68 13.75 -6.47
CA MET A 79 -3.38 14.64 -5.54
C MET A 79 -2.41 15.41 -4.64
N SER A 80 -1.28 14.80 -4.27
CA SER A 80 -0.25 15.51 -3.53
C SER A 80 0.29 16.71 -4.31
N PHE A 81 0.44 16.62 -5.64
CA PHE A 81 0.88 17.73 -6.49
C PHE A 81 -0.24 18.77 -6.68
N ALA A 82 -1.49 18.32 -6.84
CA ALA A 82 -2.67 19.16 -6.98
C ALA A 82 -3.10 19.86 -5.66
N ALA A 83 -2.43 19.59 -4.54
CA ALA A 83 -2.79 20.13 -3.22
C ALA A 83 -2.79 21.66 -3.12
N SER A 84 -2.01 22.37 -3.97
CA SER A 84 -2.07 23.84 -4.04
C SER A 84 -3.36 24.37 -4.65
N TRP A 85 -4.06 23.58 -5.47
CA TRP A 85 -5.28 23.97 -6.18
C TRP A 85 -6.53 23.44 -5.45
N LEU A 86 -6.51 22.17 -5.04
CA LEU A 86 -7.65 21.49 -4.41
C LEU A 86 -7.64 21.56 -2.87
N GLY A 87 -6.59 22.15 -2.29
CA GLY A 87 -6.47 22.40 -0.86
C GLY A 87 -6.71 21.16 0.01
N ARG A 88 -7.77 21.21 0.84
CA ARG A 88 -8.08 20.15 1.80
C ARG A 88 -8.52 18.85 1.12
N LEU A 89 -9.29 18.93 0.04
CA LEU A 89 -9.81 17.76 -0.66
C LEU A 89 -8.66 16.87 -1.15
N ALA A 90 -7.65 17.47 -1.76
CA ALA A 90 -6.44 16.78 -2.22
C ALA A 90 -5.77 15.97 -1.11
N ARG A 91 -5.69 16.51 0.11
CA ARG A 91 -5.06 15.83 1.25
C ARG A 91 -5.88 14.62 1.72
N TYR A 92 -7.21 14.70 1.69
CA TYR A 92 -8.07 13.55 2.00
C TYR A 92 -7.90 12.46 0.94
N VAL A 93 -7.97 12.81 -0.35
CA VAL A 93 -7.81 11.83 -1.43
C VAL A 93 -6.41 11.22 -1.42
N GLU A 94 -5.34 12.00 -1.24
CA GLU A 94 -3.96 11.51 -1.05
C GLU A 94 -3.92 10.46 0.06
N THR A 95 -4.46 10.79 1.24
CA THR A 95 -4.36 9.93 2.43
C THR A 95 -5.14 8.63 2.26
N ILE A 96 -6.35 8.69 1.70
CA ILE A 96 -7.18 7.51 1.46
C ILE A 96 -6.53 6.64 0.38
N ALA A 97 -6.16 7.23 -0.76
CA ALA A 97 -5.61 6.48 -1.89
C ALA A 97 -4.29 5.79 -1.51
N LEU A 98 -3.37 6.47 -0.84
CA LEU A 98 -2.10 5.88 -0.43
C LEU A 98 -2.25 4.88 0.74
N SER A 99 -3.33 4.93 1.50
CA SER A 99 -3.62 3.87 2.48
C SER A 99 -4.15 2.62 1.78
N VAL A 100 -4.96 2.79 0.73
CA VAL A 100 -5.39 1.69 -0.13
C VAL A 100 -4.18 1.03 -0.82
N THR A 101 -3.16 1.78 -1.24
CA THR A 101 -1.95 1.16 -1.82
C THR A 101 -1.17 0.32 -0.82
N VAL A 102 -1.16 0.68 0.48
CA VAL A 102 -0.57 -0.16 1.54
C VAL A 102 -1.36 -1.44 1.72
N PHE A 103 -2.70 -1.37 1.70
CA PHE A 103 -3.53 -2.57 1.74
C PHE A 103 -3.26 -3.48 0.53
N LEU A 104 -3.22 -2.93 -0.69
CA LEU A 104 -2.95 -3.69 -1.91
C LEU A 104 -1.53 -4.26 -1.97
N LEU A 105 -0.56 -3.66 -1.29
CA LEU A 105 0.78 -4.22 -1.07
C LEU A 105 0.75 -5.43 -0.13
N LEU A 106 0.00 -5.35 0.98
CA LEU A 106 -0.03 -6.37 2.02
C LEU A 106 -0.83 -7.62 1.62
N VAL A 107 -1.91 -7.47 0.83
CA VAL A 107 -2.73 -8.60 0.39
C VAL A 107 -1.92 -9.72 -0.28
N PRO A 108 -1.15 -9.46 -1.37
CA PRO A 108 -0.34 -10.50 -1.99
C PRO A 108 0.85 -10.92 -1.12
N ALA A 109 1.45 -10.00 -0.35
CA ALA A 109 2.58 -10.32 0.52
C ALA A 109 2.18 -11.35 1.60
N VAL A 110 1.10 -11.09 2.33
CA VAL A 110 0.56 -12.01 3.35
C VAL A 110 0.08 -13.31 2.71
N SER A 111 -0.60 -13.24 1.56
CA SER A 111 -1.06 -14.44 0.84
C SER A 111 0.11 -15.33 0.41
N GLU A 112 1.24 -14.73 0.01
CA GLU A 112 2.43 -15.50 -0.37
C GLU A 112 3.14 -16.07 0.85
N THR A 113 3.30 -15.29 1.92
CA THR A 113 3.91 -15.76 3.17
C THR A 113 3.14 -16.96 3.75
N LEU A 114 1.81 -16.90 3.84
CA LEU A 114 1.00 -17.99 4.39
C LEU A 114 1.04 -19.28 3.55
N ARG A 115 1.34 -19.17 2.25
CA ARG A 115 1.42 -20.33 1.34
C ARG A 115 2.83 -20.88 1.16
N ARG A 116 3.85 -20.18 1.65
CA ARG A 116 5.25 -20.62 1.58
C ARG A 116 5.81 -21.04 2.93
N VAL A 117 5.34 -20.40 4.01
CA VAL A 117 5.90 -20.59 5.35
C VAL A 117 4.93 -21.42 6.21
N PRO A 118 5.44 -22.35 7.04
CA PRO A 118 6.81 -22.87 7.08
C PRO A 118 7.17 -23.71 5.83
N ASP A 119 8.45 -23.67 5.43
CA ASP A 119 8.93 -24.43 4.27
C ASP A 119 8.62 -25.93 4.42
N GLY A 120 8.02 -26.52 3.39
CA GLY A 120 7.56 -27.93 3.39
C GLY A 120 6.20 -28.17 4.04
N HIS A 121 5.70 -27.25 4.88
CA HIS A 121 4.43 -27.36 5.59
C HIS A 121 3.66 -26.03 5.61
N PRO A 122 3.21 -25.52 4.45
CA PRO A 122 2.58 -24.20 4.37
C PRO A 122 1.30 -24.11 5.21
N PHE A 123 1.07 -22.98 5.89
CA PHE A 123 -0.14 -22.74 6.68
C PHE A 123 -1.42 -22.79 5.85
N VAL A 124 -1.32 -22.43 4.57
CA VAL A 124 -2.44 -22.40 3.63
C VAL A 124 -2.06 -23.12 2.34
N THR A 125 -2.82 -24.14 1.97
CA THR A 125 -2.70 -24.84 0.68
C THR A 125 -3.79 -24.43 -0.32
N ASP A 126 -4.91 -23.86 0.16
CA ASP A 126 -6.04 -23.40 -0.66
C ASP A 126 -6.30 -21.89 -0.50
N LEU A 127 -6.51 -21.19 -1.61
CA LEU A 127 -6.92 -19.79 -1.69
C LEU A 127 -8.27 -19.50 -0.99
N LYS A 128 -9.11 -20.51 -0.75
CA LYS A 128 -10.37 -20.39 -0.03
C LYS A 128 -10.28 -20.80 1.45
N SER A 129 -9.08 -21.05 1.96
CA SER A 129 -8.92 -21.42 3.36
C SER A 129 -9.48 -20.32 4.30
N PRO A 130 -10.18 -20.69 5.38
CA PRO A 130 -10.68 -19.74 6.37
C PRO A 130 -9.59 -18.83 6.94
N LEU A 131 -8.36 -19.35 7.06
CA LEU A 131 -7.21 -18.60 7.55
C LEU A 131 -6.81 -17.48 6.59
N LEU A 132 -6.72 -17.75 5.28
CA LEU A 132 -6.36 -16.72 4.31
C LEU A 132 -7.44 -15.63 4.21
N LEU A 133 -8.71 -16.04 4.18
CA LEU A 133 -9.84 -15.11 4.18
C LEU A 133 -9.88 -14.27 5.47
N GLY A 134 -9.62 -14.89 6.61
CA GLY A 134 -9.50 -14.20 7.90
C GLY A 134 -8.36 -13.17 7.89
N ALA A 135 -7.19 -13.53 7.39
CA ALA A 135 -6.04 -12.61 7.28
C ALA A 135 -6.37 -11.41 6.37
N GLN A 136 -6.99 -11.64 5.21
CA GLN A 136 -7.44 -10.57 4.31
C GLN A 136 -8.52 -9.69 4.95
N GLY A 137 -9.45 -10.29 5.72
CA GLY A 137 -10.45 -9.57 6.49
C GLY A 137 -9.84 -8.66 7.56
N VAL A 138 -8.79 -9.12 8.25
CA VAL A 138 -8.04 -8.31 9.21
C VAL A 138 -7.33 -7.15 8.51
N LEU A 139 -6.68 -7.39 7.36
CA LEU A 139 -6.06 -6.31 6.57
C LEU A 139 -7.08 -5.25 6.15
N LEU A 140 -8.28 -5.68 5.73
CA LEU A 140 -9.37 -4.77 5.37
C LEU A 140 -9.86 -3.99 6.59
N LEU A 141 -10.03 -4.64 7.73
CA LEU A 141 -10.42 -3.98 8.98
C LEU A 141 -9.40 -2.92 9.40
N VAL A 142 -8.10 -3.24 9.33
CA VAL A 142 -7.01 -2.31 9.61
C VAL A 142 -7.05 -1.12 8.66
N LEU A 143 -7.32 -1.33 7.36
CA LEU A 143 -7.49 -0.24 6.40
C LEU A 143 -8.66 0.67 6.80
N LEU A 144 -9.84 0.11 7.09
CA LEU A 144 -11.04 0.88 7.41
C LEU A 144 -10.87 1.70 8.70
N VAL A 145 -10.34 1.07 9.75
CA VAL A 145 -10.08 1.74 11.03
C VAL A 145 -8.99 2.80 10.86
N GLY A 146 -7.90 2.45 10.17
CA GLY A 146 -6.77 3.34 9.91
C GLY A 146 -7.18 4.59 9.12
N VAL A 147 -7.89 4.42 8.00
CA VAL A 147 -8.39 5.53 7.18
C VAL A 147 -9.36 6.40 7.97
N THR A 148 -10.27 5.79 8.74
CA THR A 148 -11.20 6.54 9.59
C THR A 148 -10.44 7.41 10.60
N ALA A 149 -9.46 6.84 11.29
CA ALA A 149 -8.62 7.57 12.24
C ALA A 149 -7.84 8.71 11.56
N GLN A 150 -7.26 8.46 10.39
CA GLN A 150 -6.56 9.46 9.59
C GLN A 150 -7.47 10.62 9.17
N VAL A 151 -8.68 10.33 8.70
CA VAL A 151 -9.66 11.35 8.30
C VAL A 151 -10.08 12.19 9.49
N ILE A 152 -10.34 11.58 10.66
CA ILE A 152 -10.66 12.30 11.89
C ILE A 152 -9.49 13.22 12.30
N ALA A 153 -8.26 12.71 12.25
CA ALA A 153 -7.07 13.50 12.58
C ALA A 153 -6.90 14.71 11.65
N LEU A 154 -7.13 14.54 10.35
CA LEU A 154 -7.09 15.64 9.37
C LEU A 154 -8.19 16.68 9.61
N ARG A 155 -9.40 16.26 9.99
CA ARG A 155 -10.50 17.16 10.35
C ARG A 155 -10.17 18.02 11.56
N ARG A 156 -9.63 17.40 12.62
CA ARG A 156 -9.21 18.11 13.85
C ARG A 156 -8.13 19.15 13.57
N GLN A 157 -7.11 18.80 12.79
CA GLN A 157 -6.05 19.73 12.40
C GLN A 157 -6.57 20.93 11.60
N ALA A 158 -7.58 20.72 10.75
CA ALA A 158 -8.18 21.80 9.98
C ALA A 158 -8.97 22.78 10.87
N GLN A 159 -9.68 22.27 11.88
CA GLN A 159 -10.44 23.09 12.84
C GLN A 159 -9.50 23.93 13.72
N SER A 160 -8.43 23.34 14.26
CA SER A 160 -7.44 24.07 15.06
C SER A 160 -6.78 25.20 14.28
N ARG A 161 -6.52 25.02 12.97
CA ARG A 161 -5.97 26.08 12.12
C ARG A 161 -6.95 27.21 11.85
N ALA A 162 -8.24 26.91 11.73
CA ALA A 162 -9.25 27.95 11.51
C ALA A 162 -9.41 28.85 12.75
N GLY A 163 -9.37 28.28 13.96
CA GLY A 163 -9.49 29.03 15.20
C GLY A 163 -8.26 29.85 15.61
N MET A 164 -7.11 29.69 14.95
CA MET A 164 -5.92 30.53 15.15
C MET A 164 -5.88 31.76 14.23
N VAL A 165 -6.76 31.83 13.23
CA VAL A 165 -6.78 32.89 12.19
C VAL A 165 -7.99 33.82 12.37
N SER A 166 -8.92 33.49 13.27
CA SER A 166 -10.05 34.32 13.70
C SER A 166 -9.68 35.16 14.92
#